data_AF-A0A7J5EVL2-F1
#
_entry.id   AF-A0A7J5EVL2-F1
#
_cell.length_a   1.000
_cell.length_b   1.000
_cell.length_c   1.000
_cell.angle_alpha   90.00
_cell.angle_beta   90.00
_cell.angle_gamma   90.00
#
_symmetry.space_group_name_H-M   'P 1'
#
loop_
_entity.id
_entity.type
_entity.pdbx_description
1 polymer ?
#
loop_
_entity_poly.entity_id
_entity_poly.type
_entity_poly.pdbx_seq_one_letter_code
_entity_poly.pdbx_strand_id
1 'polypeptide(L)'
;MQKETFVRTATRRRSCAYALACAALVAGCASSEGVAGDDDPAPDADVSGTVDARVGGETDAAPGTPDHDAAVDGGGDAGPGFCCASGDCLCHGPDPTGLTSSNGSYATDRFTISTGTVHYPTDAEPPFAAVAICGGYTNTGPEMAPWGSFYASHGIVTITVSTGAADQPATRSAKLLAAIAELEAENADPASPLFGDLSGRYGTSGYSLGGGATTLASASDPTLRTSVGLAAHSGVGTGVQVPTLLLCGQSDTTAPCSMSQGDYGQIPATTPKMMISIPGATHFSWFRPTNAGGTSGKYALAFQKVFLEGDERWRPFLLAAPGGGAVRTTNIVE
;
A
#
# COMPACT_ATOMS: atom_id res chain seq x y z
N MET A 1 61.02 21.24 -23.71
CA MET A 1 60.95 20.53 -22.41
C MET A 1 59.56 19.97 -22.28
N GLN A 2 59.40 18.66 -22.49
CA GLN A 2 58.15 17.93 -22.29
C GLN A 2 58.11 17.34 -20.88
N LYS A 3 56.94 17.37 -20.24
CA LYS A 3 56.58 16.58 -19.04
C LYS A 3 55.11 16.20 -19.22
N GLU A 4 54.84 15.04 -19.80
CA GLU A 4 54.57 13.75 -19.15
C GLU A 4 53.23 13.68 -18.42
N THR A 5 52.35 12.93 -19.07
CA THR A 5 50.98 12.52 -18.71
C THR A 5 51.01 11.40 -17.67
N PHE A 6 50.23 11.53 -16.59
CA PHE A 6 50.05 10.45 -15.61
C PHE A 6 48.68 9.81 -15.79
N VAL A 7 48.65 8.60 -16.36
CA VAL A 7 47.49 7.72 -16.45
C VAL A 7 47.41 6.91 -15.15
N ARG A 8 46.27 6.97 -14.43
CA ARG A 8 45.97 6.05 -13.33
C ARG A 8 44.97 5.00 -13.78
N THR A 9 45.48 3.79 -14.00
CA THR A 9 44.71 2.56 -14.18
C THR A 9 44.23 2.06 -12.82
N ALA A 10 42.92 1.97 -12.62
CA ALA A 10 42.33 1.29 -11.46
C ALA A 10 41.65 0.00 -11.92
N THR A 11 42.33 -1.11 -11.71
CA THR A 11 41.82 -2.48 -11.86
C THR A 11 41.54 -3.03 -10.46
N ARG A 12 40.32 -3.51 -10.20
CA ARG A 12 39.92 -4.56 -9.22
C ARG A 12 38.40 -4.46 -9.01
N ARG A 13 37.60 -5.52 -8.85
CA ARG A 13 37.71 -6.98 -9.01
C ARG A 13 36.25 -7.45 -8.97
N ARG A 14 35.85 -8.32 -9.90
CA ARG A 14 34.60 -9.08 -9.82
C ARG A 14 34.73 -10.14 -8.74
N SER A 15 33.69 -10.31 -7.93
CA SER A 15 33.46 -11.53 -7.16
C SER A 15 32.00 -11.93 -7.32
N CYS A 16 31.75 -12.87 -8.23
CA CYS A 16 30.60 -13.77 -8.17
C CYS A 16 30.85 -14.80 -7.07
N ALA A 17 29.84 -15.09 -6.26
CA ALA A 17 29.41 -16.45 -5.87
C ALA A 17 28.57 -16.35 -4.59
N TYR A 18 27.30 -16.74 -4.65
CA TYR A 18 26.71 -17.61 -3.62
C TYR A 18 25.62 -18.46 -4.26
N ALA A 19 25.49 -19.65 -3.70
CA ALA A 19 25.17 -20.87 -4.39
C ALA A 19 23.67 -21.20 -4.44
N LEU A 20 23.37 -22.01 -5.45
CA LEU A 20 22.13 -22.73 -5.67
C LEU A 20 22.05 -23.95 -4.73
N ALA A 21 20.81 -24.36 -4.45
CA ALA A 21 20.34 -25.68 -4.03
C ALA A 21 20.17 -25.97 -2.52
N CYS A 22 18.91 -26.22 -2.14
CA CYS A 22 18.56 -27.47 -1.47
C CYS A 22 17.09 -27.84 -1.79
N ALA A 23 16.88 -29.08 -2.22
CA ALA A 23 15.59 -29.68 -2.52
C ALA A 23 15.35 -30.89 -1.62
N ALA A 24 14.08 -31.03 -1.18
CA ALA A 24 13.34 -32.24 -0.81
C ALA A 24 13.85 -33.17 0.31
N LEU A 25 12.97 -33.39 1.30
CA LEU A 25 12.71 -34.70 1.90
C LEU A 25 11.24 -34.80 2.35
N VAL A 26 10.69 -36.00 2.18
CA VAL A 26 9.29 -36.39 2.21
C VAL A 26 9.01 -37.28 3.42
N ALA A 27 7.77 -37.17 3.95
CA ALA A 27 6.96 -38.14 4.70
C ALA A 27 7.35 -38.60 6.12
N GLY A 28 6.31 -38.66 6.97
CA GLY A 28 6.28 -39.45 8.20
C GLY A 28 5.01 -39.18 9.03
N CYS A 29 3.94 -39.95 8.80
CA CYS A 29 2.79 -40.07 9.68
C CYS A 29 3.19 -40.65 11.05
N ALA A 30 2.57 -40.17 12.14
CA ALA A 30 2.09 -41.03 13.23
C ALA A 30 1.11 -40.26 14.14
N SER A 31 -0.06 -40.86 14.29
CA SER A 31 -1.16 -40.56 15.20
C SER A 31 -0.95 -41.17 16.59
N SER A 32 -1.38 -40.47 17.64
CA SER A 32 -1.85 -40.96 18.97
C SER A 32 -1.97 -39.72 19.87
N GLU A 33 -2.91 -39.46 20.77
CA GLU A 33 -3.88 -40.23 21.54
C GLU A 33 -5.06 -39.30 21.89
N GLY A 34 -6.25 -39.87 22.12
CA GLY A 34 -7.35 -39.14 22.73
C GLY A 34 -7.32 -39.27 24.25
N VAL A 35 -7.86 -38.27 24.95
CA VAL A 35 -8.60 -38.45 26.20
C VAL A 35 -9.73 -37.42 26.23
N ALA A 36 -10.94 -37.92 26.42
CA ALA A 36 -12.15 -37.17 26.69
C ALA A 36 -12.34 -37.03 28.20
N GLY A 37 -13.07 -35.98 28.59
CA GLY A 37 -13.58 -35.78 29.95
C GLY A 37 -13.01 -34.52 30.57
N ASP A 38 -13.85 -33.49 30.74
CA ASP A 38 -14.28 -33.14 32.08
C ASP A 38 -15.47 -32.18 32.04
N ASP A 39 -16.38 -32.47 32.97
CA ASP A 39 -17.70 -31.94 33.18
C ASP A 39 -17.71 -30.47 33.63
N ASP A 40 -18.71 -29.72 33.13
CA ASP A 40 -19.30 -28.56 33.80
C ASP A 40 -20.01 -29.03 35.10
N PRO A 41 -20.08 -28.21 36.18
CA PRO A 41 -21.12 -27.19 36.17
C PRO A 41 -20.81 -25.88 36.95
N ALA A 42 -21.48 -24.81 36.51
CA ALA A 42 -21.79 -23.61 37.28
C ALA A 42 -22.68 -23.92 38.50
N PRO A 43 -22.80 -22.95 39.45
CA PRO A 43 -24.09 -22.25 39.50
C PRO A 43 -24.00 -20.73 39.78
N ASP A 44 -24.89 -20.03 39.05
CA ASP A 44 -25.78 -18.90 39.40
C ASP A 44 -25.46 -17.88 40.51
N ALA A 45 -25.41 -16.62 40.05
CA ALA A 45 -26.24 -15.46 40.42
C ALA A 45 -26.58 -15.15 41.90
N ASP A 46 -26.21 -13.95 42.36
CA ASP A 46 -27.09 -12.75 42.47
C ASP A 46 -26.39 -11.71 43.38
N VAL A 47 -26.63 -10.41 43.12
CA VAL A 47 -26.90 -9.34 44.09
C VAL A 47 -26.87 -7.99 43.35
N SER A 48 -28.07 -7.48 43.18
CA SER A 48 -28.46 -6.10 42.87
C SER A 48 -28.05 -5.10 43.98
N GLY A 49 -27.74 -3.85 43.58
CA GLY A 49 -27.55 -2.74 44.52
C GLY A 49 -27.36 -1.37 43.83
N THR A 50 -28.47 -0.70 43.52
CA THR A 50 -28.62 0.77 43.33
C THR A 50 -28.20 1.51 44.63
N VAL A 51 -27.60 2.72 44.69
CA VAL A 51 -27.96 4.12 44.35
C VAL A 51 -26.71 4.95 44.74
N ASP A 52 -26.37 6.14 44.24
CA ASP A 52 -27.02 7.42 44.58
C ASP A 52 -26.32 8.58 43.85
N ALA A 53 -27.10 9.57 43.45
CA ALA A 53 -26.68 10.79 42.76
C ALA A 53 -26.48 11.92 43.77
N ARG A 54 -25.46 12.78 43.58
CA ARG A 54 -25.48 14.13 44.18
C ARG A 54 -25.05 15.21 43.21
N VAL A 55 -26.00 16.13 43.08
CA VAL A 55 -26.01 17.45 42.46
C VAL A 55 -25.17 18.43 43.29
N GLY A 56 -24.55 19.39 42.61
CA GLY A 56 -24.01 20.61 43.20
C GLY A 56 -23.51 21.53 42.10
N GLY A 57 -24.36 22.46 41.65
CA GLY A 57 -23.96 23.57 40.79
C GLY A 57 -23.54 24.77 41.61
N GLU A 58 -22.80 25.69 40.99
CA GLU A 58 -22.96 27.13 41.19
C GLU A 58 -22.26 27.90 40.06
N THR A 59 -22.84 29.06 39.78
CA THR A 59 -22.65 30.01 38.69
C THR A 59 -21.48 30.96 38.93
N ASP A 60 -20.92 31.56 37.87
CA ASP A 60 -20.84 33.03 37.76
C ASP A 60 -20.33 33.51 36.39
N ALA A 61 -20.73 34.75 36.08
CA ALA A 61 -20.85 35.38 34.78
C ALA A 61 -19.55 35.99 34.20
N ALA A 62 -19.61 36.26 32.89
CA ALA A 62 -18.65 36.90 31.98
C ALA A 62 -18.36 38.39 32.32
N PRO A 63 -17.50 39.18 31.60
CA PRO A 63 -17.52 39.37 30.14
C PRO A 63 -16.16 39.65 29.43
N GLY A 64 -16.16 39.61 28.08
CA GLY A 64 -15.16 40.31 27.27
C GLY A 64 -14.90 39.70 25.89
N THR A 65 -15.62 40.14 24.87
CA THR A 65 -15.19 40.08 23.46
C THR A 65 -14.22 41.23 23.15
N PRO A 66 -13.40 41.08 22.11
CA PRO A 66 -13.60 41.94 20.95
C PRO A 66 -13.59 41.17 19.61
N ASP A 67 -14.46 41.63 18.71
CA ASP A 67 -14.44 41.32 17.29
C ASP A 67 -13.12 41.74 16.64
N HIS A 68 -12.66 40.94 15.68
CA HIS A 68 -12.00 41.46 14.49
C HIS A 68 -12.39 40.61 13.28
N ASP A 69 -13.28 41.18 12.47
CA ASP A 69 -13.38 40.90 11.05
C ASP A 69 -12.01 41.07 10.38
N ALA A 70 -11.55 40.02 9.70
CA ALA A 70 -10.64 40.15 8.59
C ALA A 70 -10.99 39.06 7.56
N ALA A 71 -11.73 39.47 6.54
CA ALA A 71 -11.74 38.77 5.27
C ALA A 71 -10.29 38.70 4.76
N VAL A 72 -9.82 37.49 4.45
CA VAL A 72 -8.63 37.28 3.62
C VAL A 72 -9.02 36.42 2.43
N ASP A 73 -8.70 37.00 1.30
CA ASP A 73 -8.78 36.58 -0.09
C ASP A 73 -8.12 35.22 -0.37
N GLY A 74 -8.52 34.59 -1.47
CA GLY A 74 -8.07 33.27 -1.88
C GLY A 74 -6.66 33.21 -2.45
N GLY A 75 -6.13 31.98 -2.48
CA GLY A 75 -4.97 31.58 -3.30
C GLY A 75 -3.66 31.45 -2.53
N GLY A 76 -3.14 30.22 -2.48
CA GLY A 76 -1.73 29.93 -2.15
C GLY A 76 -1.55 29.02 -0.94
N ASP A 77 -0.99 27.83 -1.20
CA ASP A 77 -0.37 26.88 -0.27
C ASP A 77 -1.00 26.71 1.12
N ALA A 78 -1.78 25.64 1.27
CA ALA A 78 -1.91 25.00 2.55
C ALA A 78 -0.53 24.44 2.94
N GLY A 79 0.19 25.14 3.82
CA GLY A 79 1.38 24.63 4.50
C GLY A 79 1.10 23.29 5.20
N PRO A 80 2.12 22.63 5.79
CA PRO A 80 2.00 21.27 6.29
C PRO A 80 1.01 21.23 7.46
N GLY A 81 -0.26 20.99 7.15
CA GLY A 81 -1.20 20.47 8.13
C GLY A 81 -0.63 19.16 8.64
N PHE A 82 -0.55 19.00 9.95
CA PHE A 82 -0.11 17.75 10.56
C PHE A 82 -1.10 16.64 10.16
N CYS A 83 -0.86 15.96 9.04
CA CYS A 83 -1.67 14.82 8.61
C CYS A 83 -1.39 13.57 9.44
N CYS A 84 -0.48 13.65 10.42
CA CYS A 84 -0.23 12.67 11.45
C CYS A 84 0.33 13.36 12.70
N ALA A 85 0.10 12.76 13.88
CA ALA A 85 0.59 13.29 15.15
C ALA A 85 2.11 13.15 15.34
N SER A 86 2.75 12.18 14.67
CA SER A 86 4.19 11.92 14.78
C SER A 86 5.06 12.94 14.03
N GLY A 87 4.48 13.68 13.07
CA GLY A 87 5.22 14.52 12.14
C GLY A 87 6.06 13.75 11.10
N ASP A 88 6.05 12.42 11.13
CA ASP A 88 6.76 11.54 10.19
C ASP A 88 5.78 10.98 9.13
N CYS A 89 5.10 11.89 8.44
CA CYS A 89 4.15 11.61 7.37
C CYS A 89 4.38 12.52 6.17
N LEU A 90 3.95 12.05 4.99
CA LEU A 90 3.95 12.82 3.75
C LEU A 90 2.54 13.32 3.46
N CYS A 91 2.32 14.62 3.60
CA CYS A 91 0.99 15.22 3.50
C CYS A 91 0.79 15.84 2.11
N HIS A 92 0.54 15.02 1.09
CA HIS A 92 0.27 15.52 -0.26
C HIS A 92 -1.23 15.74 -0.50
N GLY A 93 -1.57 16.90 -1.07
CA GLY A 93 -2.91 17.27 -1.48
C GLY A 93 -3.79 17.84 -0.35
N PRO A 94 -4.97 18.38 -0.72
CA PRO A 94 -5.93 18.93 0.23
C PRO A 94 -6.50 17.82 1.13
N ASP A 95 -7.12 18.24 2.24
CA ASP A 95 -7.79 17.31 3.15
C ASP A 95 -8.85 16.47 2.38
N PRO A 96 -8.80 15.13 2.48
CA PRO A 96 -9.74 14.26 1.79
C PRO A 96 -11.16 14.46 2.32
N THR A 97 -12.12 14.70 1.42
CA THR A 97 -13.55 14.77 1.76
C THR A 97 -14.25 13.41 1.63
N GLY A 98 -13.53 12.38 1.16
CA GLY A 98 -14.06 11.05 0.92
C GLY A 98 -13.12 10.19 0.06
N LEU A 99 -13.45 8.90 -0.04
CA LEU A 99 -12.76 8.01 -0.96
C LEU A 99 -12.97 8.45 -2.41
N THR A 100 -11.90 8.47 -3.20
CA THR A 100 -11.94 8.87 -4.61
C THR A 100 -11.24 7.87 -5.52
N SER A 101 -11.77 7.73 -6.74
CA SER A 101 -11.12 7.04 -7.86
C SER A 101 -10.78 7.98 -9.02
N SER A 102 -10.98 9.28 -8.81
CA SER A 102 -10.63 10.33 -9.77
C SER A 102 -9.17 10.73 -9.58
N ASN A 103 -8.55 11.23 -10.65
CA ASN A 103 -7.22 11.82 -10.55
C ASN A 103 -7.18 12.93 -9.50
N GLY A 104 -6.03 13.09 -8.86
CA GLY A 104 -5.78 14.13 -7.88
C GLY A 104 -5.49 15.48 -8.52
N SER A 105 -5.03 16.42 -7.69
CA SER A 105 -4.82 17.81 -8.08
C SER A 105 -3.53 18.07 -8.85
N TYR A 106 -2.56 17.16 -8.78
CA TYR A 106 -1.24 17.38 -9.34
C TYR A 106 -1.17 17.02 -10.82
N ALA A 107 -0.50 17.86 -11.59
CA ALA A 107 -0.04 17.52 -12.93
C ALA A 107 1.02 16.41 -12.85
N THR A 108 1.06 15.57 -13.89
CA THR A 108 1.95 14.40 -13.92
C THR A 108 2.76 14.36 -15.21
N ASP A 109 3.99 13.90 -15.12
CA ASP A 109 4.81 13.53 -16.27
C ASP A 109 5.39 12.12 -16.10
N ARG A 110 6.11 11.64 -17.11
CA ARG A 110 6.71 10.31 -17.11
C ARG A 110 8.03 10.23 -17.87
N PHE A 111 8.91 9.36 -17.39
CA PHE A 111 10.12 8.95 -18.07
C PHE A 111 10.31 7.43 -17.97
N THR A 112 11.25 6.88 -18.73
CA THR A 112 11.50 5.44 -18.77
C THR A 112 12.86 5.13 -18.20
N ILE A 113 12.91 4.11 -17.34
CA ILE A 113 14.12 3.49 -16.81
C ILE A 113 14.16 2.01 -17.25
N SER A 114 15.20 1.26 -16.90
CA SER A 114 15.37 -0.10 -17.43
C SER A 114 14.27 -1.06 -16.97
N THR A 115 13.73 -0.88 -15.77
CA THR A 115 12.67 -1.72 -15.20
C THR A 115 11.26 -1.26 -15.52
N GLY A 116 11.03 -0.12 -16.16
CA GLY A 116 9.66 0.35 -16.39
C GLY A 116 9.49 1.81 -16.78
N THR A 117 8.24 2.26 -16.73
CA THR A 117 7.88 3.68 -16.92
C THR A 117 7.52 4.29 -15.58
N VAL A 118 8.26 5.34 -15.20
CA VAL A 118 8.04 6.11 -13.98
C VAL A 118 7.06 7.23 -14.29
N HIS A 119 6.03 7.37 -13.47
CA HIS A 119 5.06 8.46 -13.44
C HIS A 119 5.30 9.26 -12.16
N TYR A 120 5.37 10.58 -12.25
CA TYR A 120 5.69 11.44 -11.11
C TYR A 120 4.91 12.77 -11.17
N PRO A 121 4.59 13.37 -10.02
CA PRO A 121 3.99 14.70 -9.98
C PRO A 121 5.01 15.77 -10.42
N THR A 122 4.55 16.83 -11.09
CA THR A 122 5.41 17.93 -11.56
C THR A 122 5.22 19.24 -10.81
N ASP A 123 4.14 19.35 -10.05
CA ASP A 123 3.71 20.55 -9.33
C ASP A 123 3.30 20.22 -7.87
N ALA A 124 3.83 19.11 -7.34
CA ALA A 124 3.79 18.78 -5.92
C ALA A 124 5.18 19.03 -5.30
N GLU A 125 5.24 19.34 -4.01
CA GLU A 125 6.49 19.50 -3.29
C GLU A 125 7.00 18.14 -2.74
N PRO A 126 8.28 17.77 -2.94
CA PRO A 126 8.89 16.58 -2.35
C PRO A 126 9.05 16.70 -0.81
N PRO A 127 9.30 15.60 -0.08
CA PRO A 127 9.65 14.28 -0.59
C PRO A 127 8.44 13.36 -0.86
N PHE A 128 8.51 12.57 -1.92
CA PHE A 128 7.48 11.62 -2.34
C PHE A 128 7.74 10.22 -1.80
N ALA A 129 6.66 9.49 -1.51
CA ALA A 129 6.74 8.04 -1.48
C ALA A 129 6.58 7.46 -2.88
N ALA A 130 6.99 6.20 -3.07
CA ALA A 130 6.87 5.56 -4.37
C ALA A 130 6.26 4.15 -4.34
N VAL A 131 5.55 3.80 -5.41
CA VAL A 131 4.93 2.48 -5.62
C VAL A 131 5.47 1.83 -6.88
N ALA A 132 5.90 0.57 -6.77
CA ALA A 132 6.10 -0.28 -7.94
C ALA A 132 4.81 -1.06 -8.23
N ILE A 133 4.30 -0.97 -9.46
CA ILE A 133 3.10 -1.69 -9.90
C ILE A 133 3.36 -2.58 -11.11
N CYS A 134 2.92 -3.84 -11.06
CA CYS A 134 3.02 -4.75 -12.20
C CYS A 134 1.67 -5.41 -12.56
N GLY A 135 1.51 -5.76 -13.83
CA GLY A 135 0.30 -6.42 -14.34
C GLY A 135 0.28 -7.94 -14.14
N GLY A 136 -0.72 -8.59 -14.73
CA GLY A 136 -0.93 -10.03 -14.67
C GLY A 136 -0.29 -10.81 -15.81
N TYR A 137 -0.72 -12.08 -15.97
CA TYR A 137 -0.36 -12.90 -17.13
C TYR A 137 -0.69 -12.15 -18.43
N THR A 138 0.20 -12.23 -19.43
CA THR A 138 0.20 -11.47 -20.70
C THR A 138 0.43 -9.97 -20.61
N ASN A 139 0.41 -9.35 -19.43
CA ASN A 139 0.73 -7.93 -19.29
C ASN A 139 2.25 -7.70 -19.24
N THR A 140 2.68 -6.58 -19.79
CA THR A 140 4.10 -6.23 -19.95
C THR A 140 4.48 -4.90 -19.31
N GLY A 141 3.52 -4.18 -18.73
CA GLY A 141 3.75 -2.91 -18.00
C GLY A 141 2.76 -1.83 -18.43
N PRO A 142 2.70 -1.45 -19.72
CA PRO A 142 1.85 -0.36 -20.21
C PRO A 142 0.36 -0.51 -19.88
N GLU A 143 -0.13 -1.73 -19.71
CA GLU A 143 -1.51 -2.00 -19.34
C GLU A 143 -1.89 -1.40 -17.96
N MET A 144 -0.89 -1.15 -17.11
CA MET A 144 -1.05 -0.55 -15.78
C MET A 144 -0.77 0.97 -15.74
N ALA A 145 -0.45 1.61 -16.87
CA ALA A 145 -0.20 3.06 -16.95
C ALA A 145 -1.31 3.96 -16.37
N PRO A 146 -2.61 3.60 -16.45
CA PRO A 146 -3.67 4.36 -15.77
C PRO A 146 -3.49 4.44 -14.25
N TRP A 147 -2.95 3.41 -13.61
CA TRP A 147 -2.64 3.43 -12.18
C TRP A 147 -1.41 4.28 -11.88
N GLY A 148 -0.39 4.24 -12.75
CA GLY A 148 0.80 5.08 -12.62
C GLY A 148 0.46 6.57 -12.58
N SER A 149 -0.33 7.02 -13.56
CA SER A 149 -0.75 8.43 -13.64
C SER A 149 -1.70 8.81 -12.49
N PHE A 150 -2.57 7.89 -12.07
CA PHE A 150 -3.48 8.12 -10.96
C PHE A 150 -2.74 8.36 -9.65
N TYR A 151 -1.85 7.47 -9.23
CA TYR A 151 -1.08 7.66 -8.00
C TYR A 151 -0.18 8.89 -8.07
N ALA A 152 0.47 9.15 -9.21
CA ALA A 152 1.28 10.35 -9.41
C ALA A 152 0.46 11.63 -9.23
N SER A 153 -0.78 11.68 -9.76
CA SER A 153 -1.67 12.84 -9.59
C SER A 153 -2.10 13.08 -8.14
N HIS A 154 -1.86 12.11 -7.24
CA HIS A 154 -2.10 12.20 -5.80
C HIS A 154 -0.79 12.37 -4.99
N GLY A 155 0.34 12.66 -5.64
CA GLY A 155 1.63 12.91 -4.97
C GLY A 155 2.46 11.65 -4.70
N ILE A 156 2.14 10.52 -5.35
CA ILE A 156 2.86 9.25 -5.16
C ILE A 156 3.58 8.88 -6.47
N VAL A 157 4.91 8.92 -6.46
CA VAL A 157 5.72 8.47 -7.60
C VAL A 157 5.41 7.00 -7.88
N THR A 158 5.16 6.62 -9.13
CA THR A 158 4.77 5.25 -9.45
C THR A 158 5.50 4.72 -10.67
N ILE A 159 6.13 3.57 -10.53
CA ILE A 159 6.70 2.85 -11.67
C ILE A 159 5.79 1.72 -12.12
N THR A 160 5.36 1.76 -13.38
CA THR A 160 4.77 0.59 -14.04
C THR A 160 5.88 -0.33 -14.52
N VAL A 161 6.02 -1.47 -13.86
CA VAL A 161 7.14 -2.39 -14.03
C VAL A 161 6.98 -3.23 -15.29
N SER A 162 8.06 -3.27 -16.09
CA SER A 162 8.21 -4.09 -17.27
C SER A 162 8.32 -5.58 -16.89
N THR A 163 7.39 -6.40 -17.38
CA THR A 163 7.36 -7.84 -17.13
C THR A 163 7.35 -8.66 -18.41
N GLY A 164 7.81 -9.91 -18.33
CA GLY A 164 7.58 -10.90 -19.38
C GLY A 164 6.14 -11.40 -19.34
N ALA A 165 5.56 -11.68 -20.50
CA ALA A 165 4.15 -12.10 -20.61
C ALA A 165 3.82 -13.35 -19.77
N ALA A 166 4.76 -14.29 -19.65
CA ALA A 166 4.59 -15.54 -18.93
C ALA A 166 5.25 -15.57 -17.53
N ASP A 167 5.81 -14.44 -17.07
CA ASP A 167 6.45 -14.35 -15.76
C ASP A 167 5.44 -14.74 -14.67
N GLN A 168 5.87 -15.66 -13.80
CA GLN A 168 5.10 -16.13 -12.65
C GLN A 168 5.25 -15.16 -11.47
N PRO A 169 4.40 -15.27 -10.43
CA PRO A 169 4.42 -14.33 -9.30
C PRO A 169 5.79 -14.11 -8.66
N ALA A 170 6.60 -15.17 -8.50
CA ALA A 170 7.96 -15.05 -7.95
C ALA A 170 8.89 -14.18 -8.83
N THR A 171 8.84 -14.35 -10.15
CA THR A 171 9.62 -13.51 -11.09
C THR A 171 9.11 -12.07 -11.08
N ARG A 172 7.78 -11.87 -11.04
CA ARG A 172 7.18 -10.54 -10.93
C ARG A 172 7.55 -9.86 -9.60
N SER A 173 7.62 -10.61 -8.51
CA SER A 173 8.04 -10.13 -7.20
C SER A 173 9.48 -9.61 -7.24
N ALA A 174 10.40 -10.39 -7.82
CA ALA A 174 11.78 -9.95 -8.00
C ALA A 174 11.88 -8.67 -8.84
N LYS A 175 11.02 -8.53 -9.87
CA LYS A 175 10.95 -7.33 -10.70
C LYS A 175 10.37 -6.11 -9.99
N LEU A 176 9.35 -6.29 -9.14
CA LEU A 176 8.83 -5.22 -8.27
C LEU A 176 9.95 -4.67 -7.37
N LEU A 177 10.72 -5.54 -6.72
CA LEU A 177 11.82 -5.13 -5.84
C LEU A 177 12.98 -4.50 -6.63
N ALA A 178 13.31 -5.04 -7.80
CA ALA A 178 14.33 -4.44 -8.68
C ALA A 178 13.94 -3.04 -9.16
N ALA A 179 12.66 -2.82 -9.46
CA ALA A 179 12.14 -1.51 -9.83
C ALA A 179 12.25 -0.49 -8.68
N ILE A 180 12.01 -0.93 -7.43
CA ILE A 180 12.22 -0.08 -6.24
C ILE A 180 13.70 0.28 -6.09
N ALA A 181 14.60 -0.69 -6.25
CA ALA A 181 16.04 -0.42 -6.20
C ALA A 181 16.51 0.55 -7.31
N GLU A 182 15.88 0.51 -8.49
CA GLU A 182 16.18 1.49 -9.55
C GLU A 182 15.64 2.88 -9.21
N LEU A 183 14.45 2.99 -8.58
CA LEU A 183 13.95 4.27 -8.07
C LEU A 183 14.89 4.88 -7.00
N GLU A 184 15.47 4.05 -6.13
CA GLU A 184 16.50 4.50 -5.19
C GLU A 184 17.74 5.05 -5.90
N ALA A 185 18.14 4.42 -7.01
CA ALA A 185 19.26 4.88 -7.82
C ALA A 185 18.93 6.20 -8.54
N GLU A 186 17.73 6.34 -9.11
CA GLU A 186 17.23 7.59 -9.69
C GLU A 186 17.23 8.72 -8.66
N ASN A 187 16.82 8.45 -7.42
CA ASN A 187 16.85 9.42 -6.33
C ASN A 187 18.27 9.94 -6.01
N ALA A 188 19.31 9.16 -6.32
CA ALA A 188 20.70 9.49 -6.07
C ALA A 188 21.43 10.06 -7.31
N ASP A 189 20.82 10.08 -8.48
CA ASP A 189 21.43 10.54 -9.73
C ASP A 189 21.07 12.01 -10.02
N PRO A 190 22.03 12.96 -10.02
CA PRO A 190 21.78 14.37 -10.36
C PRO A 190 21.21 14.62 -11.76
N ALA A 191 21.25 13.64 -12.66
CA ALA A 191 20.62 13.73 -13.98
C ALA A 191 19.16 13.27 -13.99
N SER A 192 18.68 12.63 -12.93
CA SER A 192 17.31 12.12 -12.82
C SER A 192 16.33 13.26 -12.54
N PRO A 193 15.11 13.22 -13.11
CA PRO A 193 14.00 14.07 -12.67
C PRO A 193 13.60 13.87 -11.21
N LEU A 194 14.04 12.79 -10.55
CA LEU A 194 13.71 12.47 -9.15
C LEU A 194 14.86 12.70 -8.17
N PHE A 195 15.92 13.40 -8.58
CA PHE A 195 17.11 13.58 -7.75
C PHE A 195 16.80 14.26 -6.41
N GLY A 196 16.89 13.52 -5.31
CA GLY A 196 16.60 14.01 -3.96
C GLY A 196 15.11 14.11 -3.60
N ASP A 197 14.22 13.66 -4.49
CA ASP A 197 12.77 13.83 -4.31
C ASP A 197 12.10 12.64 -3.59
N LEU A 198 12.75 11.47 -3.49
CA LEU A 198 12.13 10.30 -2.84
C LEU A 198 12.48 10.22 -1.35
N SER A 199 11.46 9.99 -0.55
CA SER A 199 11.50 9.86 0.92
C SER A 199 12.12 8.56 1.44
N GLY A 200 12.39 7.58 0.58
CA GLY A 200 12.74 6.22 1.00
C GLY A 200 11.56 5.37 1.49
N ARG A 201 10.32 5.82 1.27
CA ARG A 201 9.10 5.05 1.57
C ARG A 201 8.60 4.38 0.28
N TYR A 202 8.69 3.05 0.27
CA TYR A 202 8.34 2.25 -0.91
C TYR A 202 7.19 1.28 -0.65
N GLY A 203 6.39 1.10 -1.69
CA GLY A 203 5.23 0.24 -1.69
C GLY A 203 5.12 -0.60 -2.96
N THR A 204 4.22 -1.58 -2.91
CA THR A 204 3.88 -2.37 -4.11
C THR A 204 2.40 -2.32 -4.41
N SER A 205 2.08 -2.46 -5.69
CA SER A 205 0.74 -2.76 -6.17
C SER A 205 0.83 -3.80 -7.28
N GLY A 206 -0.25 -4.53 -7.55
CA GLY A 206 -0.23 -5.44 -8.69
C GLY A 206 -1.55 -6.09 -9.00
N TYR A 207 -1.69 -6.54 -10.24
CA TYR A 207 -2.91 -7.18 -10.76
C TYR A 207 -2.70 -8.67 -11.06
N SER A 208 -3.64 -9.53 -10.67
CA SER A 208 -3.62 -10.97 -10.99
C SER A 208 -2.33 -11.65 -10.50
N LEU A 209 -1.51 -12.23 -11.38
CA LEU A 209 -0.18 -12.75 -11.00
C LEU A 209 0.73 -11.66 -10.39
N GLY A 210 0.60 -10.41 -10.82
CA GLY A 210 1.26 -9.27 -10.20
C GLY A 210 0.69 -8.93 -8.82
N GLY A 211 -0.60 -9.21 -8.59
CA GLY A 211 -1.23 -9.07 -7.28
C GLY A 211 -0.65 -10.08 -6.28
N GLY A 212 -0.54 -11.36 -6.67
CA GLY A 212 0.14 -12.36 -5.84
C GLY A 212 1.62 -12.02 -5.62
N ALA A 213 2.29 -11.48 -6.64
CA ALA A 213 3.67 -11.02 -6.53
C ALA A 213 3.89 -9.95 -5.45
N THR A 214 2.91 -9.09 -5.17
CA THR A 214 3.02 -8.10 -4.10
C THR A 214 3.17 -8.73 -2.72
N THR A 215 2.40 -9.78 -2.42
CA THR A 215 2.53 -10.51 -1.13
C THR A 215 3.88 -11.22 -1.01
N LEU A 216 4.41 -11.75 -2.11
CA LEU A 216 5.74 -12.37 -2.14
C LEU A 216 6.85 -11.33 -1.93
N ALA A 217 6.72 -10.15 -2.53
CA ALA A 217 7.64 -9.04 -2.35
C ALA A 217 7.62 -8.58 -0.88
N SER A 218 6.44 -8.43 -0.30
CA SER A 218 6.24 -8.05 1.11
C SER A 218 6.75 -9.09 2.12
N ALA A 219 6.72 -10.38 1.79
CA ALA A 219 7.32 -11.41 2.62
C ALA A 219 8.86 -11.42 2.50
N SER A 220 9.38 -11.07 1.33
CA SER A 220 10.83 -11.05 1.05
C SER A 220 11.52 -9.80 1.59
N ASP A 221 10.83 -8.66 1.53
CA ASP A 221 11.33 -7.37 1.98
C ASP A 221 10.33 -6.72 2.97
N PRO A 222 10.58 -6.88 4.28
CA PRO A 222 9.72 -6.29 5.31
C PRO A 222 9.95 -4.77 5.48
N THR A 223 10.88 -4.14 4.74
CA THR A 223 11.10 -2.69 4.80
C THR A 223 10.09 -1.89 3.99
N LEU A 224 9.37 -2.55 3.07
CA LEU A 224 8.25 -1.97 2.34
C LEU A 224 7.17 -1.48 3.32
N ARG A 225 6.53 -0.36 2.98
CA ARG A 225 5.51 0.27 3.83
C ARG A 225 4.09 -0.20 3.55
N THR A 226 3.85 -0.80 2.39
CA THR A 226 2.50 -1.07 1.88
C THR A 226 2.50 -2.09 0.73
N SER A 227 1.40 -2.83 0.60
CA SER A 227 1.17 -3.84 -0.42
C SER A 227 -0.30 -3.82 -0.86
N VAL A 228 -0.57 -3.69 -2.16
CA VAL A 228 -1.94 -3.66 -2.70
C VAL A 228 -2.09 -4.69 -3.83
N GLY A 229 -2.83 -5.76 -3.57
CA GLY A 229 -3.18 -6.79 -4.56
C GLY A 229 -4.56 -6.54 -5.18
N LEU A 230 -4.63 -6.47 -6.51
CA LEU A 230 -5.85 -6.35 -7.32
C LEU A 230 -6.15 -7.71 -7.99
N ALA A 231 -7.27 -8.35 -7.65
CA ALA A 231 -7.61 -9.71 -8.08
C ALA A 231 -6.42 -10.68 -7.97
N ALA A 232 -5.75 -10.67 -6.80
CA ALA A 232 -4.50 -11.39 -6.61
C ALA A 232 -4.64 -12.89 -6.91
N HIS A 233 -3.73 -13.41 -7.72
CA HIS A 233 -3.64 -14.82 -8.07
C HIS A 233 -2.29 -15.38 -7.59
N SER A 234 -2.32 -16.54 -6.94
CA SER A 234 -1.13 -17.24 -6.44
C SER A 234 -0.25 -16.36 -5.52
N GLY A 235 -0.89 -15.60 -4.62
CA GLY A 235 -0.20 -14.98 -3.50
C GLY A 235 0.15 -16.02 -2.42
N VAL A 236 0.97 -15.59 -1.46
CA VAL A 236 1.27 -16.35 -0.23
C VAL A 236 1.41 -15.33 0.90
N GLY A 237 0.53 -15.41 1.89
CA GLY A 237 0.50 -14.45 3.00
C GLY A 237 1.48 -14.75 4.14
N THR A 238 2.01 -15.97 4.19
CA THR A 238 2.90 -16.42 5.28
C THR A 238 4.17 -15.55 5.35
N GLY A 239 4.45 -14.99 6.53
CA GLY A 239 5.65 -14.18 6.77
C GLY A 239 5.54 -12.70 6.37
N VAL A 240 4.41 -12.28 5.80
CA VAL A 240 4.17 -10.86 5.45
C VAL A 240 4.07 -9.99 6.70
N GLN A 241 4.96 -8.99 6.80
CA GLN A 241 4.96 -7.98 7.88
C GLN A 241 4.50 -6.60 7.41
N VAL A 242 4.30 -6.45 6.09
CA VAL A 242 3.94 -5.20 5.44
C VAL A 242 2.42 -5.03 5.46
N PRO A 243 1.89 -3.84 5.79
CA PRO A 243 0.47 -3.53 5.65
C PRO A 243 -0.07 -3.92 4.27
N THR A 244 -1.11 -4.75 4.23
CA THR A 244 -1.58 -5.37 2.97
C THR A 244 -3.07 -5.19 2.72
N LEU A 245 -3.41 -4.66 1.54
CA LEU A 245 -4.76 -4.62 1.00
C LEU A 245 -4.93 -5.66 -0.11
N LEU A 246 -5.99 -6.46 -0.04
CA LEU A 246 -6.40 -7.38 -1.09
C LEU A 246 -7.79 -7.01 -1.61
N LEU A 247 -7.89 -6.67 -2.89
CA LEU A 247 -9.14 -6.40 -3.56
C LEU A 247 -9.50 -7.57 -4.46
N CYS A 248 -10.71 -8.10 -4.34
CA CYS A 248 -11.17 -9.23 -5.15
C CYS A 248 -12.58 -8.99 -5.73
N GLY A 249 -12.90 -9.65 -6.84
CA GLY A 249 -14.18 -9.53 -7.52
C GLY A 249 -15.10 -10.71 -7.20
N GLN A 250 -16.35 -10.43 -6.82
CA GLN A 250 -17.32 -11.50 -6.53
C GLN A 250 -17.76 -12.28 -7.78
N SER A 251 -17.53 -11.72 -8.97
CA SER A 251 -17.79 -12.36 -10.27
C SER A 251 -16.49 -12.77 -10.98
N ASP A 252 -15.38 -12.84 -10.25
CA ASP A 252 -14.09 -13.31 -10.77
C ASP A 252 -14.05 -14.85 -10.81
N THR A 253 -13.83 -15.41 -12.00
CA THR A 253 -13.70 -16.86 -12.22
C THR A 253 -12.27 -17.31 -12.49
N THR A 254 -11.31 -16.39 -12.56
CA THR A 254 -9.89 -16.67 -12.82
C THR A 254 -9.08 -16.59 -11.54
N ALA A 255 -9.31 -15.55 -10.74
CA ALA A 255 -8.80 -15.41 -9.38
C ALA A 255 -9.97 -15.10 -8.43
N PRO A 256 -10.84 -16.09 -8.13
CA PRO A 256 -12.00 -15.88 -7.26
C PRO A 256 -11.57 -15.36 -5.90
N CYS A 257 -12.46 -14.64 -5.21
CA CYS A 257 -12.20 -14.08 -3.88
C CYS A 257 -11.70 -15.08 -2.84
N SER A 258 -11.98 -16.38 -2.99
CA SER A 258 -11.42 -17.43 -2.11
C SER A 258 -9.89 -17.51 -2.16
N MET A 259 -9.25 -17.14 -3.27
CA MET A 259 -7.78 -17.04 -3.35
C MET A 259 -7.27 -15.91 -2.47
N SER A 260 -7.79 -14.68 -2.64
CA SER A 260 -7.42 -13.54 -1.79
C SER A 260 -7.77 -13.77 -0.32
N GLN A 261 -8.85 -14.51 -0.03
CA GLN A 261 -9.19 -14.92 1.34
C GLN A 261 -8.15 -15.89 1.92
N GLY A 262 -7.62 -16.81 1.10
CA GLY A 262 -6.51 -17.69 1.48
C GLY A 262 -5.25 -16.90 1.82
N ASP A 263 -4.86 -15.96 0.97
CA ASP A 263 -3.72 -15.06 1.21
C ASP A 263 -3.92 -14.26 2.50
N TYR A 264 -5.09 -13.61 2.64
CA TYR A 264 -5.47 -12.84 3.83
C TYR A 264 -5.39 -13.67 5.12
N GLY A 265 -5.85 -14.92 5.07
CA GLY A 265 -5.85 -15.83 6.22
C GLY A 265 -4.44 -16.21 6.69
N GLN A 266 -3.47 -16.24 5.77
CA GLN A 266 -2.07 -16.57 6.07
C GLN A 266 -1.25 -15.38 6.58
N ILE A 267 -1.63 -14.14 6.22
CA ILE A 267 -0.96 -12.94 6.75
C ILE A 267 -1.12 -12.93 8.28
N PRO A 268 -0.04 -12.75 9.07
CA PRO A 268 -0.11 -12.68 10.53
C PRO A 268 -1.17 -11.69 11.02
N ALA A 269 -1.90 -12.05 12.09
CA ALA A 269 -2.93 -11.19 12.66
C ALA A 269 -2.38 -9.89 13.28
N THR A 270 -1.08 -9.84 13.55
CA THR A 270 -0.34 -8.66 14.02
C THR A 270 -0.01 -7.67 12.91
N THR A 271 -0.12 -8.07 11.64
CA THR A 271 0.15 -7.21 10.48
C THR A 271 -1.13 -6.52 10.06
N PRO A 272 -1.16 -5.17 9.90
CA PRO A 272 -2.33 -4.47 9.38
C PRO A 272 -2.76 -5.01 8.01
N LYS A 273 -4.01 -5.43 7.88
CA LYS A 273 -4.51 -6.01 6.64
C LYS A 273 -5.98 -5.71 6.42
N MET A 274 -6.34 -5.60 5.15
CA MET A 274 -7.70 -5.39 4.70
C MET A 274 -7.97 -6.23 3.45
N MET A 275 -9.16 -6.79 3.36
CA MET A 275 -9.69 -7.38 2.14
C MET A 275 -11.04 -6.74 1.82
N ILE A 276 -11.24 -6.34 0.56
CA ILE A 276 -12.53 -5.88 0.05
C ILE A 276 -12.97 -6.79 -1.10
N SER A 277 -14.14 -7.41 -0.96
CA SER A 277 -14.81 -8.09 -2.09
C SER A 277 -15.80 -7.15 -2.75
N ILE A 278 -15.73 -7.02 -4.08
CA ILE A 278 -16.50 -6.04 -4.85
C ILE A 278 -17.57 -6.76 -5.68
N PRO A 279 -18.87 -6.46 -5.48
CA PRO A 279 -19.96 -7.09 -6.22
C PRO A 279 -19.89 -6.75 -7.70
N GLY A 280 -20.18 -7.74 -8.54
CA GLY A 280 -20.18 -7.61 -10.01
C GLY A 280 -18.80 -7.43 -10.66
N ALA A 281 -17.73 -7.22 -9.89
CA ALA A 281 -16.38 -7.12 -10.42
C ALA A 281 -15.88 -8.49 -10.90
N THR A 282 -15.31 -8.52 -12.10
CA THR A 282 -14.73 -9.70 -12.75
C THR A 282 -13.20 -9.64 -12.71
N HIS A 283 -12.52 -10.68 -13.21
CA HIS A 283 -11.06 -10.67 -13.32
C HIS A 283 -10.51 -9.52 -14.14
N PHE A 284 -11.29 -8.91 -15.03
CA PHE A 284 -10.81 -7.86 -15.93
C PHE A 284 -11.19 -6.44 -15.45
N SER A 285 -11.65 -6.31 -14.20
CA SER A 285 -12.15 -5.07 -13.62
C SER A 285 -11.08 -4.21 -12.92
N TRP A 286 -9.81 -4.29 -13.34
CA TRP A 286 -8.68 -3.78 -12.54
C TRP A 286 -7.64 -2.96 -13.31
N PHE A 287 -7.85 -2.67 -14.59
CA PHE A 287 -6.86 -1.94 -15.41
C PHE A 287 -6.82 -0.44 -15.13
N ARG A 288 -7.86 0.08 -14.46
CA ARG A 288 -8.00 1.50 -14.12
C ARG A 288 -8.55 1.67 -12.70
N PRO A 289 -8.21 2.78 -12.01
CA PRO A 289 -8.78 3.12 -10.71
C PRO A 289 -10.31 3.27 -10.72
N THR A 290 -10.88 3.66 -11.87
CA THR A 290 -12.33 3.84 -12.05
C THR A 290 -13.09 2.54 -12.34
N ASN A 291 -12.40 1.41 -12.55
CA ASN A 291 -13.07 0.13 -12.74
C ASN A 291 -13.73 -0.35 -11.43
N ALA A 292 -14.54 -1.41 -11.52
CA ALA A 292 -15.29 -1.96 -10.38
C ALA A 292 -16.13 -0.88 -9.64
N GLY A 293 -16.75 0.03 -10.41
CA GLY A 293 -17.52 1.15 -9.87
C GLY A 293 -16.68 2.21 -9.13
N GLY A 294 -15.37 2.26 -9.40
CA GLY A 294 -14.40 3.11 -8.71
C GLY A 294 -13.93 2.57 -7.37
N THR A 295 -14.48 1.45 -6.90
CA THR A 295 -14.10 0.87 -5.60
C THR A 295 -12.63 0.45 -5.56
N SER A 296 -12.06 0.03 -6.70
CA SER A 296 -10.64 -0.32 -6.80
C SER A 296 -9.75 0.87 -6.48
N GLY A 297 -9.91 2.00 -7.18
CA GLY A 297 -9.14 3.22 -6.94
C GLY A 297 -9.34 3.82 -5.56
N LYS A 298 -10.59 3.83 -5.09
CA LYS A 298 -10.99 4.35 -3.76
C LYS A 298 -10.19 3.74 -2.63
N TYR A 299 -10.21 2.41 -2.53
CA TYR A 299 -9.52 1.70 -1.45
C TYR A 299 -8.02 1.62 -1.68
N ALA A 300 -7.57 1.42 -2.92
CA ALA A 300 -6.15 1.36 -3.22
C ALA A 300 -5.45 2.68 -2.86
N LEU A 301 -5.99 3.84 -3.27
CA LEU A 301 -5.44 5.15 -2.91
C LEU A 301 -5.45 5.38 -1.40
N ALA A 302 -6.61 5.22 -0.74
CA ALA A 302 -6.71 5.46 0.69
C ALA A 302 -5.76 4.59 1.50
N PHE A 303 -5.56 3.33 1.08
CA PHE A 303 -4.62 2.43 1.72
C PHE A 303 -3.15 2.87 1.53
N GLN A 304 -2.78 3.30 0.32
CA GLN A 304 -1.46 3.89 0.10
C GLN A 304 -1.27 5.13 0.96
N LYS A 305 -2.24 6.06 0.97
CA LYS A 305 -2.17 7.27 1.79
C LYS A 305 -1.93 6.97 3.27
N VAL A 306 -2.69 6.04 3.86
CA VAL A 306 -2.53 5.67 5.27
C VAL A 306 -1.19 4.99 5.56
N PHE A 307 -0.81 3.97 4.80
CA PHE A 307 0.34 3.13 5.19
C PHE A 307 1.66 3.51 4.52
N LEU A 308 1.63 3.98 3.27
CA LEU A 308 2.81 4.43 2.55
C LEU A 308 3.26 5.79 3.06
N GLU A 309 2.34 6.76 3.05
CA GLU A 309 2.61 8.14 3.40
C GLU A 309 2.44 8.42 4.90
N GLY A 310 1.70 7.59 5.64
CA GLY A 310 1.37 7.88 7.03
C GLY A 310 0.31 8.96 7.18
N ASP A 311 -0.47 9.25 6.12
CA ASP A 311 -1.49 10.29 6.11
C ASP A 311 -2.77 9.79 6.81
N GLU A 312 -2.90 10.13 8.09
CA GLU A 312 -3.99 9.70 8.96
C GLU A 312 -5.33 10.35 8.61
N ARG A 313 -5.34 11.41 7.79
CA ARG A 313 -6.59 12.03 7.29
C ARG A 313 -7.43 11.02 6.48
N TRP A 314 -6.79 9.99 5.91
CA TRP A 314 -7.46 8.96 5.12
C TRP A 314 -8.00 7.78 5.95
N ARG A 315 -7.49 7.55 7.16
CA ARG A 315 -7.87 6.39 8.00
C ARG A 315 -9.37 6.30 8.28
N PRO A 316 -10.08 7.39 8.63
CA PRO A 316 -11.52 7.31 8.90
C PRO A 316 -12.32 6.70 7.74
N PHE A 317 -11.91 6.96 6.49
CA PHE A 317 -12.58 6.41 5.31
C PHE A 317 -12.30 4.93 5.10
N LEU A 318 -11.14 4.42 5.52
CA LEU A 318 -10.85 2.98 5.52
C LEU A 318 -11.67 2.25 6.58
N LEU A 319 -11.99 2.91 7.69
CA LEU A 319 -12.77 2.36 8.81
C LEU A 319 -14.29 2.45 8.60
N ALA A 320 -14.77 3.40 7.79
CA ALA A 320 -16.16 3.47 7.36
C ALA A 320 -16.59 2.21 6.58
N ALA A 321 -17.82 1.73 6.83
CA ALA A 321 -18.35 0.56 6.14
C ALA A 321 -18.38 0.78 4.62
N PRO A 322 -17.99 -0.23 3.81
CA PRO A 322 -18.04 -0.11 2.35
C PRO A 322 -19.48 0.08 1.86
N GLY A 323 -19.64 0.95 0.86
CA GLY A 323 -20.89 1.14 0.13
C GLY A 323 -21.07 0.14 -1.02
N GLY A 324 -22.23 0.18 -1.67
CA GLY A 324 -22.46 -0.49 -2.96
C GLY A 324 -22.42 -2.02 -2.92
N GLY A 325 -22.64 -2.63 -1.75
CA GLY A 325 -22.65 -4.09 -1.58
C GLY A 325 -21.25 -4.73 -1.48
N ALA A 326 -20.19 -3.93 -1.45
CA ALA A 326 -18.85 -4.44 -1.15
C ALA A 326 -18.77 -4.92 0.31
N VAL A 327 -17.97 -5.96 0.55
CA VAL A 327 -17.79 -6.56 1.89
C VAL A 327 -16.33 -6.40 2.31
N ARG A 328 -16.12 -5.89 3.53
CA ARG A 328 -14.78 -5.68 4.12
C ARG A 328 -14.48 -6.71 5.20
N THR A 329 -13.27 -7.24 5.16
CA THR A 329 -12.62 -7.98 6.26
C THR A 329 -11.33 -7.25 6.62
N THR A 330 -11.12 -6.87 7.89
CA THR A 330 -9.91 -6.13 8.30
C THR A 330 -9.60 -6.30 9.78
N ASN A 331 -8.33 -6.14 10.15
CA ASN A 331 -7.87 -5.95 11.53
C ASN A 331 -7.31 -4.53 11.77
N ILE A 332 -7.52 -3.61 10.84
CA ILE A 332 -7.10 -2.21 10.99
C ILE A 332 -8.05 -1.53 11.97
N VAL A 333 -7.46 -0.84 12.94
CA VAL A 333 -8.14 -0.11 14.00
C VAL A 333 -7.83 1.39 13.91
N GLU A 334 -8.57 2.16 14.70
CA GLU A 334 -8.35 3.60 14.92
C GLU A 334 -6.94 3.91 15.45
#